data_AF-A0A7W6WCU1-F1
#
_entry.id   AF-A0A7W6WCU1-F1
#
_cell.length_a   1.000
_cell.length_b   1.000
_cell.length_c   1.000
_cell.angle_alpha   90.00
_cell.angle_beta   90.00
_cell.angle_gamma   90.00
#
_symmetry.space_group_name_H-M   'P 1'
#
loop_
_entity.id
_entity.type
_entity.pdbx_description
1 polymer ?
#
loop_
_entity_poly.entity_id
_entity_poly.type
_entity_poly.pdbx_seq_one_letter_code
_entity_poly.pdbx_strand_id
1 'polypeptide(L)'
;MVSFSPSAQVYARWIFTMFRGKVAALNARISTQRLYAAGAVTAVDRKLAAILSADVAGFSRLTALDEESTVRALNLCHSRIAELVREHGGRIFSSAGDGLVAEFPSAVQAVRCSVEMQRSLPSHSNDLPQDRRLEFRIGINLGDVIVSGDDLLGDGVNIAARLQEMAAPSGICISGSVREHLDGKVPFTLTSLGERVLKNIPKPVSVFRVDWPEENGEGNETGSVRSFSARFGKDQPSIVVMPFDNLSGQSDEYFVDGVVEEITAALSRVRNFFVIARQSAFTYKGRFVDVRSVGRELGVTYVVEGTVRRGGDRLRISVQLVEAEMRTQLWSERYEGAIQDIFEFQDRIAAQVAGAVHPAIRSAEIELAMRKPPSSLRAYDLVMRAYPYLWGHNKDAIKRAIPLLQDAIGIDPTYGRAHAFLAWCHAQNLGYIWTEEPEKDLECALSAIEAAAASIDDDPTALTATGGALSHCGDQEGASAYLERALALDPNNAWAWARYGWVASYKGQPDRARERFERAMTLSPADPLAFNMRMGLALSLALAGNLSEAVTIAREVVNKHPEVTWPYRMMTAWSAMSGDEDTARWAAKKLLAAEPGFTIQRYLTRPVFRAIPQWADQMAEGLRQAGLPEH
;
A
#
# COMPACT_ATOMS: atom_id res chain seq x y z
N MET A 1 -77.36 -46.46 59.13
CA MET A 1 -76.13 -46.21 59.91
C MET A 1 -74.99 -46.21 58.90
N VAL A 2 -74.19 -45.17 58.71
CA VAL A 2 -73.48 -44.40 59.73
C VAL A 2 -73.42 -42.93 59.30
N SER A 3 -73.90 -42.04 60.16
CA SER A 3 -73.72 -40.61 60.07
C SER A 3 -72.25 -40.28 60.32
N PHE A 4 -71.55 -39.72 59.33
CA PHE A 4 -70.25 -39.13 59.56
C PHE A 4 -70.37 -37.64 59.90
N SER A 5 -69.77 -37.33 61.04
CA SER A 5 -69.62 -36.08 61.77
C SER A 5 -69.15 -34.87 60.94
N PRO A 6 -69.43 -33.62 61.38
CA PRO A 6 -68.88 -32.38 60.79
C PRO A 6 -67.34 -32.38 60.61
N SER A 7 -66.62 -33.24 61.34
CA SER A 7 -65.17 -33.38 61.24
C SER A 7 -64.68 -34.17 60.00
N ALA A 8 -65.52 -34.94 59.32
CA ALA A 8 -65.13 -35.65 58.08
C ALA A 8 -65.18 -34.75 56.82
N GLN A 9 -66.03 -33.72 56.81
CA GLN A 9 -66.06 -32.71 55.73
C GLN A 9 -64.85 -31.78 55.76
N VAL A 10 -64.24 -31.56 56.94
CA VAL A 10 -63.02 -30.74 57.07
C VAL A 10 -61.79 -31.49 56.54
N TYR A 11 -61.67 -32.79 56.81
CA TYR A 11 -60.55 -33.60 56.29
C TYR A 11 -60.62 -33.81 54.77
N ALA A 12 -61.83 -34.02 54.21
CA ALA A 12 -62.02 -34.09 52.76
C ALA A 12 -61.71 -32.75 52.07
N ARG A 13 -62.06 -31.60 52.68
CA ARG A 13 -61.67 -30.27 52.17
C ARG A 13 -60.15 -30.04 52.24
N TRP A 14 -59.46 -30.51 53.28
CA TRP A 14 -58.01 -30.35 53.39
C TRP A 14 -57.24 -31.18 52.35
N ILE A 15 -57.65 -32.44 52.11
CA ILE A 15 -57.04 -33.30 51.09
C ILE A 15 -57.32 -32.76 49.68
N PHE A 16 -58.54 -32.30 49.38
CA PHE A 16 -58.86 -31.68 48.08
C PHE A 16 -58.12 -30.36 47.84
N THR A 17 -57.86 -29.56 48.88
CA THR A 17 -57.14 -28.29 48.75
C THR A 17 -55.64 -28.51 48.58
N MET A 18 -55.05 -29.51 49.27
CA MET A 18 -53.64 -29.86 49.10
C MET A 18 -53.37 -30.54 47.75
N PHE A 19 -54.30 -31.37 47.23
CA PHE A 19 -54.23 -31.90 45.87
C PHE A 19 -54.50 -30.83 44.80
N ARG A 20 -55.42 -29.88 45.00
CA ARG A 20 -55.58 -28.74 44.06
C ARG A 20 -54.34 -27.85 44.04
N GLY A 21 -53.68 -27.61 45.17
CA GLY A 21 -52.43 -26.84 45.23
C GLY A 21 -51.27 -27.55 44.53
N LYS A 22 -51.09 -28.86 44.74
CA LYS A 22 -50.04 -29.64 44.07
C LYS A 22 -50.34 -29.95 42.62
N VAL A 23 -51.59 -30.19 42.22
CA VAL A 23 -51.99 -30.38 40.82
C VAL A 23 -52.04 -29.04 40.07
N ALA A 24 -52.36 -27.91 40.71
CA ALA A 24 -52.22 -26.59 40.08
C ALA A 24 -50.74 -26.17 39.97
N ALA A 25 -49.88 -26.49 40.94
CA ALA A 25 -48.44 -26.23 40.84
C ALA A 25 -47.74 -27.19 39.86
N LEU A 26 -48.21 -28.44 39.75
CA LEU A 26 -47.71 -29.41 38.77
C LEU A 26 -48.28 -29.15 37.37
N ASN A 27 -49.56 -28.77 37.23
CA ASN A 27 -50.13 -28.34 35.94
C ASN A 27 -49.60 -26.96 35.54
N ALA A 28 -49.32 -26.04 36.46
CA ALA A 28 -48.60 -24.80 36.15
C ALA A 28 -47.18 -25.14 35.72
N ARG A 29 -46.41 -25.95 36.46
CA ARG A 29 -45.08 -26.38 36.01
C ARG A 29 -45.09 -27.17 34.69
N ILE A 30 -46.09 -28.02 34.44
CA ILE A 30 -46.24 -28.78 33.20
C ILE A 30 -46.80 -27.91 32.05
N SER A 31 -47.61 -26.88 32.30
CA SER A 31 -48.07 -25.94 31.27
C SER A 31 -47.03 -24.85 30.98
N THR A 32 -46.24 -24.42 31.96
CA THR A 32 -45.03 -23.62 31.71
C THR A 32 -43.97 -24.48 31.02
N GLN A 33 -43.72 -25.72 31.45
CA GLN A 33 -42.80 -26.62 30.73
C GLN A 33 -43.33 -27.06 29.36
N ARG A 34 -44.65 -27.15 29.12
CA ARG A 34 -45.19 -27.42 27.77
C ARG A 34 -45.27 -26.17 26.89
N LEU A 35 -45.40 -24.97 27.44
CA LEU A 35 -45.17 -23.73 26.68
C LEU A 35 -43.68 -23.56 26.32
N TYR A 36 -42.76 -24.04 27.16
CA TYR A 36 -41.32 -24.09 26.86
C TYR A 36 -40.85 -25.34 26.08
N ALA A 37 -41.65 -26.42 26.00
CA ALA A 37 -41.28 -27.66 25.30
C ALA A 37 -42.12 -27.95 24.06
N ALA A 38 -43.16 -27.15 23.76
CA ALA A 38 -43.93 -27.20 22.51
C ALA A 38 -43.87 -25.89 21.70
N GLY A 39 -43.19 -24.85 22.20
CA GLY A 39 -42.52 -23.88 21.35
C GLY A 39 -41.12 -24.42 21.12
N ALA A 40 -40.82 -24.90 19.92
CA ALA A 40 -39.44 -25.15 19.53
C ALA A 40 -38.63 -23.92 19.96
N VAL A 41 -37.69 -24.09 20.90
CA VAL A 41 -36.66 -23.08 21.14
C VAL A 41 -35.86 -23.07 19.85
N THR A 42 -36.35 -22.30 18.87
CA THR A 42 -35.55 -21.86 17.74
C THR A 42 -34.37 -21.19 18.39
N ALA A 43 -33.20 -21.83 18.30
CA ALA A 43 -31.96 -21.26 18.77
C ALA A 43 -31.91 -19.84 18.19
N VAL A 44 -31.94 -18.85 19.07
CA VAL A 44 -31.87 -17.46 18.68
C VAL A 44 -30.45 -17.24 18.19
N ASP A 45 -30.28 -17.27 16.86
CA ASP A 45 -28.97 -17.12 16.23
C ASP A 45 -28.49 -15.69 16.43
N ARG A 46 -27.51 -15.53 17.33
CA ARG A 46 -26.87 -14.26 17.64
C ARG A 46 -25.54 -14.19 16.93
N LYS A 47 -25.33 -13.12 16.18
CA LYS A 47 -24.07 -12.85 15.52
C LYS A 47 -23.68 -11.39 15.65
N LEU A 48 -22.39 -11.12 15.63
CA LEU A 48 -21.84 -9.78 15.51
C LEU A 48 -21.84 -9.38 14.03
N ALA A 49 -22.45 -8.24 13.70
CA ALA A 49 -22.50 -7.74 12.33
C ALA A 49 -22.42 -6.21 12.28
N ALA A 50 -21.89 -5.68 11.19
CA ALA A 50 -21.98 -4.26 10.89
C ALA A 50 -23.32 -3.98 10.20
N ILE A 51 -24.15 -3.16 10.81
CA ILE A 51 -25.49 -2.81 10.34
C ILE A 51 -25.44 -1.41 9.74
N LEU A 52 -25.86 -1.31 8.48
CA LEU A 52 -26.09 -0.07 7.74
C LEU A 52 -27.59 0.19 7.69
N SER A 53 -28.01 1.37 8.12
CA SER A 53 -29.37 1.90 7.94
C SER A 53 -29.30 3.14 7.06
N ALA A 54 -30.14 3.21 6.04
CA ALA A 54 -30.22 4.35 5.12
C ALA A 54 -31.68 4.78 4.89
N ASP A 55 -31.93 6.08 4.74
CA ASP A 55 -33.23 6.63 4.29
C ASP A 55 -33.03 7.84 3.37
N VAL A 56 -34.11 8.35 2.79
CA VAL A 56 -34.07 9.56 1.96
C VAL A 56 -34.51 10.78 2.75
N ALA A 57 -33.67 11.81 2.80
CA ALA A 57 -33.99 13.06 3.50
C ALA A 57 -35.21 13.76 2.86
N GLY A 58 -36.29 13.91 3.63
CA GLY A 58 -37.48 14.64 3.18
C GLY A 58 -38.34 13.89 2.16
N PHE A 59 -38.27 12.55 2.11
CA PHE A 59 -39.01 11.72 1.16
C PHE A 59 -40.50 12.06 1.05
N SER A 60 -41.22 12.22 2.18
CA SER A 60 -42.65 12.55 2.17
C SER A 60 -42.98 13.86 1.45
N ARG A 61 -42.06 14.84 1.45
CA ARG A 61 -42.21 16.10 0.71
C ARG A 61 -42.02 15.89 -0.79
N LEU A 62 -41.05 15.08 -1.20
CA LEU A 62 -40.79 14.77 -2.60
C LEU A 62 -41.97 14.00 -3.22
N THR A 63 -42.50 13.01 -2.51
CA THR A 63 -43.68 12.25 -2.93
C THR A 63 -44.93 13.14 -3.05
N ALA A 64 -45.08 14.16 -2.20
CA ALA A 64 -46.18 15.12 -2.31
C ALA A 64 -46.08 16.06 -3.53
N LEU A 65 -44.87 16.28 -4.07
CA LEU A 65 -44.64 17.13 -5.24
C LEU A 65 -44.83 16.36 -6.55
N ASP A 66 -44.32 15.13 -6.62
CA ASP A 66 -44.45 14.23 -7.77
C ASP A 66 -44.22 12.78 -7.32
N GLU A 67 -45.31 12.09 -6.97
CA GLU A 67 -45.29 10.72 -6.46
C GLU A 67 -44.69 9.74 -7.48
N GLU A 68 -45.12 9.81 -8.74
CA GLU A 68 -44.76 8.82 -9.76
C GLU A 68 -43.27 8.92 -10.14
N SER A 69 -42.74 10.14 -10.28
CA SER A 69 -41.32 10.34 -10.59
C SER A 69 -40.40 10.04 -9.40
N THR A 70 -40.83 10.38 -8.18
CA THR A 70 -40.06 10.11 -6.95
C THR A 70 -39.92 8.61 -6.70
N VAL A 71 -41.01 7.83 -6.86
CA VAL A 71 -40.98 6.37 -6.70
C VAL A 71 -40.11 5.70 -7.78
N ARG A 72 -40.15 6.17 -9.03
CA ARG A 72 -39.27 5.66 -10.11
C ARG A 72 -37.79 5.89 -9.80
N ALA A 73 -37.44 7.11 -9.38
CA ALA A 73 -36.07 7.45 -9.01
C ALA A 73 -35.59 6.62 -7.80
N LEU A 74 -36.45 6.43 -6.80
CA LEU A 74 -36.15 5.59 -5.64
C LEU A 74 -35.86 4.14 -6.04
N ASN A 75 -36.66 3.55 -6.93
CA ASN A 75 -36.45 2.17 -7.40
C ASN A 75 -35.12 1.99 -8.16
N LEU A 76 -34.70 3.00 -8.94
CA LEU A 76 -33.40 2.98 -9.61
C LEU A 76 -32.26 3.05 -8.60
N CYS A 77 -32.37 3.95 -7.61
CA CYS A 77 -31.42 4.05 -6.51
C CYS A 77 -31.34 2.74 -5.72
N HIS A 78 -32.48 2.13 -5.35
CA HIS A 78 -32.52 0.84 -4.65
C HIS A 78 -31.85 -0.28 -5.43
N SER A 79 -32.05 -0.34 -6.75
CA SER A 79 -31.41 -1.34 -7.62
C SER A 79 -29.88 -1.19 -7.59
N ARG A 80 -29.38 0.05 -7.66
CA ARG A 80 -27.95 0.34 -7.58
C ARG A 80 -27.37 0.09 -6.18
N ILE A 81 -28.09 0.47 -5.13
CA ILE A 81 -27.70 0.20 -3.74
C ILE A 81 -27.59 -1.32 -3.51
N ALA A 82 -28.54 -2.12 -4.03
CA ALA A 82 -28.49 -3.57 -3.91
C ALA A 82 -27.27 -4.19 -4.61
N GLU A 83 -26.79 -3.59 -5.70
CA GLU A 83 -25.55 -3.99 -6.37
C GLU A 83 -24.32 -3.67 -5.52
N LEU A 84 -24.20 -2.43 -5.04
CA LEU A 84 -23.08 -1.97 -4.21
C LEU A 84 -22.97 -2.76 -2.91
N VAL A 85 -24.11 -3.02 -2.25
CA VAL A 85 -24.16 -3.83 -1.02
C VAL A 85 -23.59 -5.23 -1.29
N ARG A 86 -23.95 -5.85 -2.43
CA ARG A 86 -23.48 -7.19 -2.80
C ARG A 86 -21.99 -7.22 -3.16
N GLU A 87 -21.51 -6.24 -3.91
CA GLU A 87 -20.09 -6.08 -4.28
C GLU A 87 -19.19 -5.96 -3.05
N HIS A 88 -19.69 -5.31 -2.00
CA HIS A 88 -19.02 -5.14 -0.71
C HIS A 88 -19.27 -6.31 0.26
N GLY A 89 -19.88 -7.41 -0.22
CA GLY A 89 -20.13 -8.62 0.57
C GLY A 89 -21.21 -8.47 1.66
N GLY A 90 -22.06 -7.45 1.55
CA GLY A 90 -23.22 -7.26 2.41
C GLY A 90 -24.50 -7.90 1.86
N ARG A 91 -25.54 -7.93 2.70
CA ARG A 91 -26.87 -8.43 2.37
C ARG A 91 -27.92 -7.45 2.88
N ILE A 92 -28.88 -7.08 2.04
CA ILE A 92 -30.05 -6.30 2.44
C ILE A 92 -31.04 -7.23 3.16
N PHE A 93 -31.51 -6.81 4.32
CA PHE A 93 -32.48 -7.56 5.14
C PHE A 93 -33.88 -6.97 5.04
N SER A 94 -33.99 -5.65 5.08
CA SER A 94 -35.28 -4.97 4.99
C SER A 94 -35.18 -3.75 4.08
N SER A 95 -36.17 -3.60 3.21
CA SER A 95 -36.45 -2.37 2.48
C SER A 95 -37.92 -2.02 2.68
N ALA A 96 -38.18 -0.92 3.39
CA ALA A 96 -39.53 -0.48 3.70
C ALA A 96 -39.66 1.02 3.40
N GLY A 97 -40.49 1.34 2.40
CA GLY A 97 -40.61 2.71 1.89
C GLY A 97 -39.29 3.18 1.27
N ASP A 98 -38.77 4.31 1.76
CA ASP A 98 -37.48 4.90 1.40
C ASP A 98 -36.32 4.41 2.28
N GLY A 99 -36.62 3.62 3.32
CA GLY A 99 -35.65 3.08 4.25
C GLY A 99 -35.08 1.72 3.80
N LEU A 100 -33.78 1.53 4.03
CA LEU A 100 -33.07 0.29 3.75
C LEU A 100 -32.13 -0.09 4.90
N VAL A 101 -32.13 -1.37 5.27
CA VAL A 101 -31.22 -1.94 6.27
C VAL A 101 -30.43 -3.09 5.64
N ALA A 102 -29.10 -2.99 5.71
CA ALA A 102 -28.17 -3.99 5.23
C ALA A 102 -27.20 -4.44 6.33
N GLU A 103 -26.83 -5.71 6.31
CA GLU A 103 -25.77 -6.26 7.15
C GLU A 103 -24.49 -6.47 6.34
N PHE A 104 -23.35 -6.30 7.00
CA PHE A 104 -22.04 -6.59 6.46
C PHE A 104 -21.25 -7.43 7.48
N PRO A 105 -20.45 -8.40 7.01
CA PRO A 105 -19.50 -9.12 7.87
C PRO A 105 -18.33 -8.24 8.32
N SER A 106 -18.17 -7.04 7.75
CA SER A 106 -17.07 -6.12 8.03
C SER A 106 -17.55 -4.67 8.14
N ALA A 107 -17.19 -4.01 9.24
CA ALA A 107 -17.44 -2.59 9.46
C ALA A 107 -16.73 -1.69 8.42
N VAL A 108 -15.57 -2.12 7.93
CA VAL A 108 -14.82 -1.42 6.85
C VAL A 108 -15.61 -1.46 5.55
N GLN A 109 -16.17 -2.62 5.20
CA GLN A 109 -16.95 -2.79 3.96
C GLN A 109 -18.28 -2.02 4.03
N ALA A 110 -18.94 -2.01 5.18
CA ALA A 110 -20.15 -1.18 5.40
C ALA A 110 -19.88 0.31 5.14
N VAL A 111 -18.76 0.84 5.64
CA VAL A 111 -18.39 2.26 5.48
C VAL A 111 -17.99 2.57 4.03
N ARG A 112 -17.24 1.69 3.37
CA ARG A 112 -16.89 1.84 1.94
C ARG A 112 -18.14 1.85 1.06
N CYS A 113 -19.00 0.86 1.25
CA CYS A 113 -20.28 0.78 0.55
C CYS A 113 -21.09 2.07 0.75
N SER A 114 -21.15 2.60 1.96
CA SER A 114 -21.88 3.84 2.27
C SER A 114 -21.31 5.07 1.55
N VAL A 115 -19.99 5.20 1.45
CA VAL A 115 -19.37 6.31 0.69
C VAL A 115 -19.62 6.15 -0.80
N GLU A 116 -19.56 4.93 -1.34
CA GLU A 116 -19.88 4.68 -2.74
C GLU A 116 -21.36 4.89 -3.06
N MET A 117 -22.26 4.56 -2.13
CA MET A 117 -23.68 4.93 -2.24
C MET A 117 -23.82 6.44 -2.37
N GLN A 118 -23.15 7.24 -1.53
CA GLN A 118 -23.23 8.70 -1.66
C GLN A 118 -22.66 9.21 -2.99
N ARG A 119 -21.57 8.62 -3.50
CA ARG A 119 -20.93 9.05 -4.76
C ARG A 119 -21.66 8.64 -6.03
N SER A 120 -22.26 7.45 -6.04
CA SER A 120 -22.80 6.82 -7.26
C SER A 120 -24.28 7.09 -7.46
N LEU A 121 -24.99 7.56 -6.43
CA LEU A 121 -26.40 7.85 -6.55
C LEU A 121 -26.64 9.21 -7.25
N PRO A 122 -27.76 9.36 -7.99
CA PRO A 122 -28.00 10.50 -8.88
C PRO A 122 -28.16 11.87 -8.21
N SER A 123 -27.94 11.99 -6.90
CA SER A 123 -27.81 13.27 -6.19
C SER A 123 -26.70 14.18 -6.75
N HIS A 124 -25.78 13.62 -7.55
CA HIS A 124 -24.65 14.33 -8.18
C HIS A 124 -24.77 14.55 -9.69
N SER A 125 -25.85 14.10 -10.35
CA SER A 125 -26.05 14.48 -11.76
C SER A 125 -26.55 15.92 -11.84
N ASN A 126 -25.87 16.76 -12.63
CA ASN A 126 -26.28 18.15 -12.91
C ASN A 126 -27.63 18.26 -13.65
N ASP A 127 -28.25 17.14 -14.00
CA ASP A 127 -29.48 17.09 -14.80
C ASP A 127 -30.78 17.28 -13.99
N LEU A 128 -30.72 17.24 -12.65
CA LEU A 128 -31.91 17.41 -11.79
C LEU A 128 -31.82 18.66 -10.88
N PRO A 129 -32.89 19.49 -10.83
CA PRO A 129 -33.03 20.59 -9.87
C PRO A 129 -32.81 20.14 -8.43
N GLN A 130 -32.16 20.98 -7.62
CA GLN A 130 -31.76 20.66 -6.24
C GLN A 130 -32.93 20.23 -5.35
N ASP A 131 -34.14 20.74 -5.60
CA ASP A 131 -35.36 20.43 -4.85
C ASP A 131 -35.98 19.05 -5.19
N ARG A 132 -35.44 18.34 -6.18
CA ARG A 132 -35.87 17.01 -6.65
C ARG A 132 -34.83 15.90 -6.48
N ARG A 133 -33.68 16.17 -5.85
CA ARG A 133 -32.61 15.18 -5.63
C ARG A 133 -32.95 14.26 -4.45
N LEU A 134 -32.65 12.96 -4.61
CA LEU A 134 -32.76 11.98 -3.52
C LEU A 134 -31.44 11.95 -2.74
N GLU A 135 -31.42 12.62 -1.59
CA GLU A 135 -30.25 12.68 -0.71
C GLU A 135 -30.39 11.63 0.39
N PHE A 136 -29.49 10.64 0.38
CA PHE A 136 -29.54 9.56 1.36
C PHE A 136 -28.83 9.97 2.66
N ARG A 137 -29.40 9.59 3.79
CA ARG A 137 -28.75 9.67 5.10
C ARG A 137 -28.38 8.27 5.55
N ILE A 138 -27.16 8.08 6.04
CA ILE A 138 -26.65 6.74 6.36
C ILE A 138 -26.12 6.67 7.80
N GLY A 139 -26.47 5.61 8.52
CA GLY A 139 -26.04 5.30 9.88
C GLY A 139 -25.47 3.89 9.96
N ILE A 140 -24.30 3.74 10.58
CA ILE A 140 -23.59 2.45 10.64
C ILE A 140 -23.20 2.12 12.08
N ASN A 141 -23.53 0.91 12.52
CA ASN A 141 -23.15 0.42 13.83
C ASN A 141 -22.64 -1.02 13.78
N LEU A 142 -21.65 -1.36 14.62
CA LEU A 142 -21.19 -2.72 14.84
C LEU A 142 -21.73 -3.20 16.19
N GLY A 143 -22.52 -4.28 16.19
CA GLY A 143 -23.12 -4.83 17.41
C GLY A 143 -23.78 -6.18 17.22
N ASP A 144 -24.17 -6.79 18.34
CA ASP A 144 -24.88 -8.08 18.36
C ASP A 144 -26.29 -7.92 17.80
N VAL A 145 -26.66 -8.79 16.88
CA VAL A 145 -27.99 -8.86 16.27
C VAL A 145 -28.54 -10.27 16.36
N ILE A 146 -29.87 -10.35 16.50
CA ILE A 146 -30.64 -11.59 16.50
C ILE A 146 -31.24 -11.77 15.11
N VAL A 147 -30.95 -12.90 14.47
CA VAL A 147 -31.58 -13.30 13.21
C VAL A 147 -32.96 -13.91 13.53
N SER A 148 -34.03 -13.33 12.99
CA SER A 148 -35.40 -13.84 13.14
C SER A 148 -36.06 -13.96 11.76
N GLY A 149 -35.95 -15.16 11.16
CA GLY A 149 -36.39 -15.37 9.78
C GLY A 149 -35.51 -14.57 8.80
N ASP A 150 -36.15 -13.72 7.99
CA ASP A 150 -35.47 -12.79 7.08
C ASP A 150 -35.20 -11.39 7.69
N ASP A 151 -35.53 -11.18 8.97
CA ASP A 151 -35.33 -9.90 9.67
C ASP A 151 -34.18 -9.95 10.70
N LEU A 152 -33.59 -8.78 10.96
CA LEU A 152 -32.59 -8.56 12.01
C LEU A 152 -33.20 -7.72 13.13
N LEU A 153 -33.13 -8.24 14.36
CA LEU A 153 -33.65 -7.58 15.55
C LEU A 153 -32.54 -7.37 16.58
N GLY A 154 -32.57 -6.24 17.29
CA GLY A 154 -31.67 -6.00 18.41
C GLY A 154 -31.21 -4.55 18.53
N ASP A 155 -30.50 -4.27 19.62
CA ASP A 155 -29.97 -2.93 19.91
C ASP A 155 -29.02 -2.46 18.80
N GLY A 156 -28.31 -3.38 18.15
CA GLY A 156 -27.41 -3.08 17.03
C GLY A 156 -28.09 -2.37 15.85
N VAL A 157 -29.31 -2.81 15.48
CA VAL A 157 -30.12 -2.22 14.40
C VAL A 157 -30.73 -0.89 14.84
N ASN A 158 -31.22 -0.82 16.08
CA ASN A 158 -31.78 0.42 16.65
C ASN A 158 -30.73 1.53 16.72
N ILE A 159 -29.48 1.22 17.06
CA ILE A 159 -28.39 2.19 17.09
C ILE A 159 -28.07 2.68 15.66
N ALA A 160 -27.98 1.77 14.67
CA ALA A 160 -27.73 2.15 13.27
C ALA A 160 -28.82 3.10 12.72
N ALA A 161 -30.10 2.81 12.98
CA ALA A 161 -31.21 3.67 12.59
C ALA A 161 -31.13 5.06 13.24
N ARG A 162 -30.77 5.13 14.53
CA ARG A 162 -30.62 6.42 15.23
C ARG A 162 -29.42 7.23 14.73
N LEU A 163 -28.33 6.56 14.35
CA LEU A 163 -27.20 7.23 13.71
C LEU A 163 -27.58 7.78 12.34
N GLN A 164 -28.41 7.07 11.58
CA GLN A 164 -28.93 7.52 10.30
C GLN A 164 -29.82 8.76 10.47
N GLU A 165 -30.71 8.79 11.46
CA GLU A 165 -31.55 9.95 11.77
C GLU A 165 -30.72 11.21 12.10
N MET A 166 -29.51 11.02 12.65
CA MET A 166 -28.57 12.09 12.99
C MET A 166 -27.72 12.60 11.82
N ALA A 167 -27.60 11.83 10.74
CA ALA A 167 -26.82 12.22 9.58
C ALA A 167 -27.49 13.38 8.85
N ALA A 168 -26.69 14.35 8.39
CA ALA A 168 -27.16 15.38 7.46
C ALA A 168 -27.55 14.72 6.10
N PRO A 169 -28.31 15.39 5.23
CA PRO A 169 -28.51 14.92 3.85
C PRO A 169 -27.17 14.63 3.18
N SER A 170 -27.07 13.50 2.48
CA SER A 170 -25.81 12.97 1.92
C SER A 170 -24.71 12.67 2.96
N GLY A 171 -25.06 12.66 4.24
CA GLY A 171 -24.16 12.40 5.36
C GLY A 171 -24.08 10.92 5.75
N ILE A 172 -22.97 10.57 6.41
CA ILE A 172 -22.73 9.24 6.96
C ILE A 172 -22.31 9.41 8.43
N CYS A 173 -23.03 8.77 9.35
CA CYS A 173 -22.71 8.70 10.77
C CYS A 173 -22.38 7.26 11.20
N ILE A 174 -21.31 7.10 11.98
CA ILE A 174 -20.83 5.81 12.48
C ILE A 174 -20.77 5.82 14.01
N SER A 175 -20.93 4.65 14.63
CA SER A 175 -20.68 4.47 16.06
C SER A 175 -19.19 4.37 16.39
N GLY A 176 -18.83 4.57 17.67
CA GLY A 176 -17.49 4.35 18.17
C GLY A 176 -16.95 2.93 17.93
N SER A 177 -17.81 1.90 18.03
CA SER A 177 -17.41 0.52 17.74
C SER A 177 -17.03 0.30 16.29
N VAL A 178 -17.68 1.00 15.35
CA VAL A 178 -17.27 1.02 13.93
C VAL A 178 -15.93 1.75 13.79
N ARG A 179 -15.79 2.94 14.39
CA ARG A 179 -14.56 3.75 14.32
C ARG A 179 -13.30 2.99 14.78
N GLU A 180 -13.40 2.20 15.85
CA GLU A 180 -12.30 1.34 16.33
C GLU A 180 -11.80 0.34 15.27
N HIS A 181 -12.68 -0.12 14.39
CA HIS A 181 -12.34 -1.08 13.34
C HIS A 181 -11.84 -0.40 12.04
N LEU A 182 -11.99 0.93 11.92
CA LEU A 182 -11.59 1.72 10.75
C LEU A 182 -10.15 2.26 10.81
N ASP A 183 -9.50 2.24 11.98
CA ASP A 183 -8.20 2.89 12.20
C ASP A 183 -7.14 2.40 11.18
N GLY A 184 -6.69 3.32 10.32
CA GLY A 184 -5.74 3.06 9.23
C GLY A 184 -6.26 2.24 8.04
N LYS A 185 -7.54 1.86 7.98
CA LYS A 185 -8.10 0.93 6.96
C LYS A 185 -9.00 1.57 5.91
N VAL A 186 -9.40 2.83 6.12
CA VAL A 186 -10.22 3.62 5.19
C VAL A 186 -9.62 5.03 5.01
N PRO A 187 -9.65 5.60 3.80
CA PRO A 187 -9.07 6.91 3.51
C PRO A 187 -10.04 8.07 3.80
N PHE A 188 -10.87 7.95 4.85
CA PHE A 188 -11.89 8.96 5.19
C PHE A 188 -11.55 9.63 6.52
N THR A 189 -11.72 10.95 6.59
CA THR A 189 -11.57 11.67 7.86
C THR A 189 -12.78 11.40 8.74
N LEU A 190 -12.56 11.02 10.00
CA LEU A 190 -13.60 10.72 10.97
C LEU A 190 -13.71 11.86 11.98
N THR A 191 -14.73 12.70 11.83
CA THR A 191 -14.96 13.84 12.73
C THR A 191 -15.84 13.41 13.91
N SER A 192 -15.36 13.58 15.14
CA SER A 192 -16.14 13.25 16.34
C SER A 192 -17.31 14.22 16.54
N LEU A 193 -18.51 13.69 16.73
CA LEU A 193 -19.73 14.43 17.11
C LEU A 193 -20.07 14.30 18.61
N GLY A 194 -19.17 13.68 19.38
CA GLY A 194 -19.27 13.46 20.82
C GLY A 194 -20.12 12.24 21.23
N GLU A 195 -20.27 12.05 22.53
CA GLU A 195 -21.16 11.02 23.10
C GLU A 195 -22.62 11.49 23.07
N ARG A 196 -23.52 10.59 22.67
CA ARG A 196 -24.97 10.87 22.59
C ARG A 196 -25.75 9.79 23.31
N VAL A 197 -26.73 10.22 24.12
CA VAL A 197 -27.70 9.31 24.73
C VAL A 197 -28.82 9.08 23.72
N LEU A 198 -28.88 7.87 23.17
CA LEU A 198 -29.91 7.49 22.18
C LEU A 198 -31.16 7.01 22.90
N LYS A 199 -32.34 7.34 22.36
CA LYS A 199 -33.63 6.90 22.90
C LYS A 199 -33.66 5.37 22.99
N ASN A 200 -33.97 4.84 24.17
CA ASN A 200 -34.04 3.40 24.49
C ASN A 200 -32.68 2.66 24.45
N ILE A 201 -31.54 3.36 24.51
CA ILE A 201 -30.21 2.76 24.67
C ILE A 201 -29.63 3.20 26.02
N PRO A 202 -29.30 2.27 26.94
CA PRO A 202 -28.95 2.62 28.33
C PRO A 202 -27.55 3.24 28.50
N LYS A 203 -26.65 3.09 27.51
CA LYS A 203 -25.29 3.64 27.53
C LYS A 203 -25.13 4.74 26.47
N PRO A 204 -24.40 5.83 26.76
CA PRO A 204 -24.00 6.79 25.74
C PRO A 204 -23.23 6.11 24.60
N VAL A 205 -23.50 6.50 23.36
CA VAL A 205 -22.79 6.02 22.16
C VAL A 205 -21.95 7.16 21.62
N SER A 206 -20.66 6.94 21.45
CA SER A 206 -19.78 7.87 20.72
C SER A 206 -20.16 7.88 19.24
N VAL A 207 -20.39 9.07 18.67
CA VAL A 207 -20.81 9.23 17.28
C VAL A 207 -19.73 9.96 16.49
N PHE A 208 -19.46 9.50 15.27
CA PHE A 208 -18.54 10.15 14.34
C PHE A 208 -19.23 10.37 13.00
N ARG A 209 -18.87 11.46 12.32
CA ARG A 209 -19.21 11.70 10.92
C ARG A 209 -18.07 11.21 10.04
N VAL A 210 -18.40 10.54 8.96
CA VAL A 210 -17.44 10.20 7.91
C VAL A 210 -17.41 11.36 6.92
N ASP A 211 -16.32 12.11 6.89
CA ASP A 211 -16.11 13.16 5.91
C ASP A 211 -15.59 12.52 4.62
N TRP A 212 -16.40 12.63 3.57
CA TRP A 212 -16.07 12.22 2.22
C TRP A 212 -16.05 13.49 1.37
N PRO A 213 -14.95 13.81 0.66
CA PRO A 213 -14.84 15.09 -0.03
C PRO A 213 -15.92 15.18 -1.12
N GLU A 214 -16.76 16.21 -1.02
CA GLU A 214 -17.58 16.72 -2.12
C GLU A 214 -16.62 17.40 -3.11
N GLU A 215 -16.47 16.85 -4.31
CA GLU A 215 -15.81 17.57 -5.40
C GLU A 215 -16.75 18.72 -5.85
N ASN A 216 -16.77 19.82 -5.11
CA ASN A 216 -17.29 21.08 -5.63
C ASN A 216 -16.13 21.84 -6.28
N GLY A 217 -16.23 21.96 -7.60
CA GLY A 217 -15.34 22.74 -8.43
C GLY A 217 -15.35 24.23 -8.07
N GLU A 218 -14.22 24.85 -8.41
CA GLU A 218 -13.91 26.28 -8.39
C GLU A 218 -13.58 26.90 -7.03
N GLY A 219 -12.30 27.26 -6.88
CA GLY A 219 -11.79 27.95 -5.70
C GLY A 219 -10.26 28.02 -5.69
N ASN A 220 -9.73 28.76 -6.65
CA ASN A 220 -8.36 29.22 -6.81
C ASN A 220 -7.59 29.42 -5.48
N GLU A 221 -6.40 28.82 -5.35
CA GLU A 221 -5.16 29.53 -4.97
C GLU A 221 -3.92 28.61 -4.99
N THR A 222 -3.16 28.77 -6.09
CA THR A 222 -1.70 28.85 -6.14
C THR A 222 -0.85 27.87 -5.30
N GLY A 223 -0.44 26.76 -5.94
CA GLY A 223 0.72 25.99 -5.52
C GLY A 223 0.81 24.60 -6.16
N SER A 224 1.50 24.48 -7.29
CA SER A 224 2.15 23.25 -7.79
C SER A 224 1.33 21.94 -7.78
N VAL A 225 0.81 21.54 -8.95
CA VAL A 225 1.19 20.26 -9.60
C VAL A 225 1.07 20.48 -11.10
N ARG A 226 2.19 20.63 -11.82
CA ARG A 226 2.17 20.44 -13.28
C ARG A 226 1.73 19.00 -13.52
N SER A 227 0.59 18.86 -14.19
CA SER A 227 0.06 17.60 -14.70
C SER A 227 1.18 16.72 -15.27
N PHE A 228 1.49 15.61 -14.58
CA PHE A 228 2.49 14.63 -15.00
C PHE A 228 2.14 13.97 -16.35
N SER A 229 0.88 14.10 -16.80
CA SER A 229 0.41 13.58 -18.09
C SER A 229 1.07 14.21 -19.33
N ALA A 230 1.78 15.35 -19.18
CA ALA A 230 2.32 16.08 -20.33
C ALA A 230 3.74 15.66 -20.77
N ARG A 231 4.38 14.66 -20.14
CA ARG A 231 5.77 14.27 -20.45
C ARG A 231 5.97 12.95 -21.18
N PHE A 232 4.95 12.10 -21.27
CA PHE A 232 5.07 10.85 -22.00
C PHE A 232 4.65 11.08 -23.45
N GLY A 233 5.50 10.69 -24.41
CA GLY A 233 5.12 10.69 -25.82
C GLY A 233 3.79 9.94 -25.95
N LYS A 234 2.78 10.59 -26.55
CA LYS A 234 1.37 10.16 -26.56
C LYS A 234 1.11 8.76 -27.16
N ASP A 235 2.15 8.04 -27.58
CA ASP A 235 2.07 6.84 -28.41
C ASP A 235 2.62 5.57 -27.73
N GLN A 236 3.23 5.64 -26.54
CA GLN A 236 3.80 4.46 -25.85
C GLN A 236 2.94 4.05 -24.64
N PRO A 237 2.47 2.78 -24.56
CA PRO A 237 1.75 2.27 -23.39
C PRO A 237 2.57 2.43 -22.10
N SER A 238 2.01 3.12 -21.11
CA SER A 238 2.62 3.26 -19.77
C SER A 238 1.91 2.37 -18.76
N ILE A 239 2.68 1.64 -17.94
CA ILE A 239 2.16 0.59 -17.06
C ILE A 239 2.84 0.62 -15.68
N VAL A 240 2.07 0.30 -14.64
CA VAL A 240 2.57 0.06 -13.28
C VAL A 240 2.04 -1.27 -12.75
N VAL A 241 2.86 -2.00 -11.99
CA VAL A 241 2.43 -3.18 -11.23
C VAL A 241 2.27 -2.77 -9.77
N MET A 242 1.05 -2.84 -9.27
CA MET A 242 0.72 -2.49 -7.89
C MET A 242 1.16 -3.58 -6.93
N PRO A 243 1.43 -3.25 -5.65
CA PRO A 243 1.61 -4.26 -4.62
C PRO A 243 0.39 -5.18 -4.56
N PHE A 244 0.61 -6.49 -4.66
CA PHE A 244 -0.48 -7.46 -4.61
C PHE A 244 -0.98 -7.65 -3.18
N ASP A 245 -2.29 -7.85 -3.03
CA ASP A 245 -2.90 -8.13 -1.74
C ASP A 245 -2.51 -9.54 -1.27
N ASN A 246 -1.92 -9.62 -0.07
CA ASN A 246 -1.54 -10.88 0.55
C ASN A 246 -2.70 -11.47 1.37
N LEU A 247 -3.24 -12.60 0.91
CA LEU A 247 -4.33 -13.33 1.56
C LEU A 247 -3.85 -14.54 2.39
N SER A 248 -2.54 -14.63 2.65
CA SER A 248 -1.85 -15.82 3.22
C SER A 248 -1.34 -15.62 4.65
N GLY A 249 -1.30 -14.38 5.15
CA GLY A 249 -0.76 -14.00 6.46
C GLY A 249 0.55 -13.20 6.37
N GLN A 250 0.89 -12.46 7.44
CA GLN A 250 1.99 -11.47 7.43
C GLN A 250 3.39 -12.06 7.21
N SER A 251 3.60 -13.35 7.50
CA SER A 251 4.91 -14.00 7.34
C SER A 251 5.34 -14.15 5.87
N ASP A 252 4.40 -14.17 4.93
CA ASP A 252 4.68 -14.32 3.49
C ASP A 252 4.76 -12.98 2.73
N GLU A 253 4.75 -11.85 3.45
CA GLU A 253 4.69 -10.53 2.85
C GLU A 253 5.91 -10.23 1.96
N TYR A 254 7.11 -10.64 2.41
CA TYR A 254 8.34 -10.50 1.62
C TYR A 254 8.31 -11.33 0.33
N PHE A 255 7.58 -12.44 0.33
CA PHE A 255 7.46 -13.33 -0.81
C PHE A 255 6.55 -12.71 -1.87
N VAL A 256 5.38 -12.21 -1.46
CA VAL A 256 4.44 -11.50 -2.35
C VAL A 256 5.15 -10.29 -3.00
N ASP A 257 5.89 -9.55 -2.19
CA ASP A 257 6.75 -8.46 -2.62
C ASP A 257 7.79 -8.86 -3.67
N GLY A 258 8.41 -10.04 -3.50
CA GLY A 258 9.33 -10.62 -4.48
C GLY A 258 8.64 -11.00 -5.79
N VAL A 259 7.40 -11.51 -5.74
CA VAL A 259 6.63 -11.84 -6.96
C VAL A 259 6.30 -10.58 -7.75
N VAL A 260 5.86 -9.51 -7.08
CA VAL A 260 5.59 -8.21 -7.73
C VAL A 260 6.85 -7.63 -8.39
N GLU A 261 8.02 -7.78 -7.73
CA GLU A 261 9.31 -7.38 -8.31
C GLU A 261 9.57 -8.08 -9.64
N GLU A 262 9.46 -9.40 -9.66
CA GLU A 262 9.81 -10.17 -10.86
C GLU A 262 8.82 -9.89 -12.00
N ILE A 263 7.53 -9.71 -11.72
CA ILE A 263 6.53 -9.29 -12.72
C ILE A 263 6.88 -7.89 -13.26
N THR A 264 7.19 -6.95 -12.38
CA THR A 264 7.61 -5.59 -12.78
C THR A 264 8.84 -5.66 -13.68
N ALA A 265 9.87 -6.42 -13.27
CA ALA A 265 11.11 -6.59 -14.00
C ALA A 265 10.90 -7.27 -15.36
N ALA A 266 10.00 -8.25 -15.45
CA ALA A 266 9.64 -8.90 -16.70
C ALA A 266 8.95 -7.95 -17.68
N LEU A 267 8.00 -7.13 -17.21
CA LEU A 267 7.36 -6.10 -18.02
C LEU A 267 8.33 -4.96 -18.42
N SER A 268 9.25 -4.60 -17.52
CA SER A 268 10.25 -3.53 -17.70
C SER A 268 11.14 -3.73 -18.92
N ARG A 269 11.43 -5.00 -19.27
CA ARG A 269 12.23 -5.40 -20.44
C ARG A 269 11.52 -5.21 -21.77
N VAL A 270 10.18 -5.13 -21.76
CA VAL A 270 9.40 -4.91 -22.98
C VAL A 270 9.64 -3.48 -23.46
N ARG A 271 10.51 -3.30 -24.47
CA ARG A 271 10.95 -1.98 -24.98
C ARG A 271 9.82 -1.06 -25.41
N ASN A 272 8.68 -1.63 -25.78
CA ASN A 272 7.49 -0.90 -26.20
C ASN A 272 6.64 -0.40 -25.02
N PHE A 273 6.99 -0.70 -23.78
CA PHE A 273 6.32 -0.17 -22.59
C PHE A 273 7.18 0.85 -21.86
N PHE A 274 6.51 1.84 -21.31
CA PHE A 274 7.05 2.70 -20.28
C PHE A 274 6.59 2.16 -18.93
N VAL A 275 7.50 1.53 -18.18
CA VAL A 275 7.14 0.85 -16.93
C VAL A 275 7.55 1.71 -15.73
N ILE A 276 6.60 2.01 -14.86
CA ILE A 276 6.89 2.66 -13.58
C ILE A 276 7.56 1.67 -12.64
N ALA A 277 8.68 2.09 -12.06
CA ALA A 277 9.47 1.29 -11.14
C ALA A 277 8.67 0.95 -9.88
N ARG A 278 8.93 -0.24 -9.34
CA ARG A 278 8.24 -0.77 -8.15
C ARG A 278 8.28 0.18 -6.97
N GLN A 279 9.38 0.89 -6.74
CA GLN A 279 9.56 1.76 -5.58
C GLN A 279 8.45 2.82 -5.49
N SER A 280 8.02 3.36 -6.65
CA SER A 280 6.89 4.29 -6.73
C SER A 280 5.57 3.59 -6.40
N ALA A 281 5.33 2.40 -6.95
CA ALA A 281 4.14 1.60 -6.68
C ALA A 281 4.04 1.16 -5.20
N PHE A 282 5.17 0.93 -4.54
CA PHE A 282 5.22 0.47 -3.15
C PHE A 282 4.68 1.50 -2.15
N THR A 283 4.63 2.78 -2.51
CA THR A 283 4.01 3.83 -1.68
C THR A 283 2.51 3.60 -1.46
N TYR A 284 1.87 2.83 -2.34
CA TYR A 284 0.47 2.44 -2.27
C TYR A 284 0.25 1.15 -1.47
N LYS A 285 1.33 0.49 -1.00
CA LYS A 285 1.22 -0.77 -0.25
C LYS A 285 0.40 -0.60 1.02
N GLY A 286 -0.56 -1.51 1.22
CA GLY A 286 -1.47 -1.48 2.36
C GLY A 286 -2.46 -0.31 2.34
N ARG A 287 -2.48 0.49 1.27
CA ARG A 287 -3.44 1.56 1.04
C ARG A 287 -4.45 1.09 0.01
N PHE A 288 -5.72 1.40 0.24
CA PHE A 288 -6.72 1.23 -0.79
C PHE A 288 -6.74 2.49 -1.65
N VAL A 289 -6.30 2.37 -2.90
CA VAL A 289 -6.20 3.50 -3.83
C VAL A 289 -6.93 3.16 -5.11
N ASP A 290 -7.77 4.10 -5.56
CA ASP A 290 -8.52 3.96 -6.80
C ASP A 290 -7.56 3.98 -8.01
N VAL A 291 -7.73 3.02 -8.91
CA VAL A 291 -6.88 2.82 -10.11
C VAL A 291 -6.78 4.10 -10.95
N ARG A 292 -7.87 4.87 -11.07
CA ARG A 292 -7.85 6.15 -11.80
C ARG A 292 -6.97 7.19 -11.11
N SER A 293 -6.94 7.21 -9.78
CA SER A 293 -6.07 8.09 -9.00
C SER A 293 -4.60 7.69 -9.18
N VAL A 294 -4.29 6.38 -9.14
CA VAL A 294 -2.96 5.85 -9.45
C VAL A 294 -2.52 6.26 -10.86
N GLY A 295 -3.40 6.10 -11.85
CA GLY A 295 -3.13 6.50 -13.24
C GLY A 295 -2.79 7.99 -13.39
N ARG A 296 -3.51 8.86 -12.68
CA ARG A 296 -3.24 10.31 -12.69
C ARG A 296 -1.97 10.69 -11.93
N GLU A 297 -1.75 10.11 -10.75
CA GLU A 297 -0.62 10.44 -9.88
C GLU A 297 0.71 9.96 -10.46
N LEU A 298 0.75 8.73 -10.98
CA LEU A 298 1.95 8.13 -11.58
C LEU A 298 2.08 8.41 -13.08
N GLY A 299 1.03 8.93 -13.72
CA GLY A 299 1.01 9.22 -15.14
C GLY A 299 1.00 7.97 -16.03
N VAL A 300 0.28 6.92 -15.60
CA VAL A 300 0.19 5.63 -16.30
C VAL A 300 -1.18 5.39 -16.92
N THR A 301 -1.20 4.76 -18.10
CA THR A 301 -2.43 4.34 -18.79
C THR A 301 -2.95 3.02 -18.23
N TYR A 302 -2.06 2.09 -17.88
CA TYR A 302 -2.41 0.75 -17.46
C TYR A 302 -1.91 0.44 -16.05
N VAL A 303 -2.71 -0.29 -15.29
CA VAL A 303 -2.40 -0.73 -13.93
C VAL A 303 -2.60 -2.23 -13.85
N VAL A 304 -1.59 -2.94 -13.34
CA VAL A 304 -1.66 -4.36 -13.01
C VAL A 304 -1.91 -4.49 -11.52
N GLU A 305 -3.00 -5.15 -11.15
CA GLU A 305 -3.34 -5.46 -9.76
C GLU A 305 -3.41 -6.97 -9.58
N GLY A 306 -3.30 -7.43 -8.34
CA GLY A 306 -3.38 -8.84 -8.07
C GLY A 306 -3.49 -9.21 -6.60
N THR A 307 -3.76 -10.49 -6.39
CA THR A 307 -3.86 -11.11 -5.07
C THR A 307 -2.98 -12.36 -5.04
N VAL A 308 -2.30 -12.59 -3.92
CA VAL A 308 -1.53 -13.82 -3.70
C VAL A 308 -2.06 -14.55 -2.47
N ARG A 309 -2.33 -15.84 -2.64
CA ARG A 309 -2.70 -16.75 -1.55
C ARG A 309 -1.80 -17.97 -1.55
N ARG A 310 -1.03 -18.15 -0.49
CA ARG A 310 -0.19 -19.30 -0.19
C ARG A 310 -0.89 -20.21 0.82
N GLY A 311 -0.91 -21.51 0.52
CA GLY A 311 -1.39 -22.55 1.41
C GLY A 311 -0.39 -23.70 1.42
N GLY A 312 0.54 -23.69 2.38
CA GLY A 312 1.67 -24.62 2.39
C GLY A 312 2.55 -24.44 1.16
N ASP A 313 2.69 -25.51 0.37
CA ASP A 313 3.47 -25.52 -0.87
C ASP A 313 2.68 -25.13 -2.11
N ARG A 314 1.40 -24.77 -1.99
CA ARG A 314 0.57 -24.32 -3.11
C ARG A 314 0.39 -22.81 -3.12
N LEU A 315 0.46 -22.23 -4.31
CA LEU A 315 0.19 -20.83 -4.58
C LEU A 315 -1.03 -20.67 -5.47
N ARG A 316 -1.80 -19.63 -5.17
CA ARG A 316 -2.85 -19.09 -6.04
C ARG A 316 -2.59 -17.60 -6.24
N ILE A 317 -2.36 -17.20 -7.48
CA ILE A 317 -2.13 -15.81 -7.88
C ILE A 317 -3.27 -15.42 -8.81
N SER A 318 -3.97 -14.33 -8.50
CA SER A 318 -4.95 -13.74 -9.43
C SER A 318 -4.41 -12.39 -9.87
N VAL A 319 -4.37 -12.16 -11.17
CA VAL A 319 -3.84 -10.92 -11.75
C VAL A 319 -4.90 -10.32 -12.65
N GLN A 320 -4.98 -8.99 -12.67
CA GLN A 320 -5.83 -8.24 -13.58
C GLN A 320 -5.08 -7.04 -14.14
N LEU A 321 -5.40 -6.71 -15.40
CA LEU A 321 -4.93 -5.53 -16.11
C LEU A 321 -6.10 -4.58 -16.30
N VAL A 322 -5.94 -3.36 -15.84
CA VAL A 322 -6.97 -2.31 -15.85
C VAL A 322 -6.45 -1.09 -16.60
N GLU A 323 -7.25 -0.54 -17.50
CA GLU A 323 -7.02 0.79 -18.07
C GLU A 323 -7.53 1.86 -17.08
N ALA A 324 -6.64 2.77 -16.69
CA ALA A 324 -6.83 3.62 -15.52
C ALA A 324 -7.88 4.73 -15.71
N GLU A 325 -8.00 5.31 -16.90
CA GLU A 325 -8.89 6.44 -17.14
C GLU A 325 -10.36 6.03 -17.08
N MET A 326 -10.72 4.99 -17.84
CA MET A 326 -12.08 4.46 -17.93
C MET A 326 -12.36 3.38 -16.88
N ARG A 327 -11.35 2.94 -16.12
CA ARG A 327 -11.42 1.81 -15.18
C ARG A 327 -11.88 0.51 -15.86
N THR A 328 -11.47 0.33 -17.12
CA THR A 328 -11.88 -0.84 -17.90
C THR A 328 -10.93 -1.99 -17.62
N GLN A 329 -11.45 -3.10 -17.10
CA GLN A 329 -10.67 -4.34 -16.99
C GLN A 329 -10.47 -4.93 -18.39
N LEU A 330 -9.20 -5.01 -18.83
CA LEU A 330 -8.83 -5.52 -20.14
C LEU A 330 -8.56 -7.02 -20.14
N TRP A 331 -8.00 -7.50 -19.04
CA TRP A 331 -7.63 -8.90 -18.88
C TRP A 331 -7.62 -9.28 -17.39
N SER A 332 -7.98 -10.52 -17.09
CA SER A 332 -7.80 -11.12 -15.78
C SER A 332 -7.59 -12.62 -15.91
N GLU A 333 -6.67 -13.16 -15.12
CA GLU A 333 -6.34 -14.57 -15.12
C GLU A 333 -5.93 -15.04 -13.72
N ARG A 334 -6.03 -16.36 -13.53
CA ARG A 334 -5.72 -17.02 -12.26
C ARG A 334 -4.76 -18.17 -12.49
N TYR A 335 -3.71 -18.19 -11.70
CA TYR A 335 -2.66 -19.20 -11.73
C TYR A 335 -2.71 -20.00 -10.43
N GLU A 336 -2.68 -21.32 -10.57
CA GLU A 336 -2.61 -22.25 -9.44
C GLU A 336 -1.56 -23.31 -9.68
N GLY A 337 -0.71 -23.53 -8.67
CA GLY A 337 0.22 -24.65 -8.70
C GLY A 337 1.11 -24.68 -7.47
N ALA A 338 2.26 -25.32 -7.59
CA ALA A 338 3.22 -25.43 -6.50
C ALA A 338 4.09 -24.16 -6.43
N ILE A 339 4.68 -23.88 -5.27
CA ILE A 339 5.60 -22.75 -5.09
C ILE A 339 6.83 -22.83 -5.99
N GLN A 340 7.20 -24.04 -6.40
CA GLN A 340 8.29 -24.28 -7.34
C GLN A 340 8.02 -23.78 -8.76
N ASP A 341 6.76 -23.64 -9.13
CA ASP A 341 6.33 -23.20 -10.47
C ASP A 341 6.32 -21.66 -10.56
N ILE A 342 6.75 -20.95 -9.51
CA ILE A 342 6.62 -19.49 -9.40
C ILE A 342 7.28 -18.73 -10.55
N PHE A 343 8.44 -19.20 -11.03
CA PHE A 343 9.15 -18.56 -12.14
C PHE A 343 8.38 -18.71 -13.45
N GLU A 344 7.81 -19.90 -13.70
CA GLU A 344 6.94 -20.13 -14.86
C GLU A 344 5.71 -19.22 -14.79
N PHE A 345 5.10 -19.04 -13.60
CA PHE A 345 3.98 -18.14 -13.43
C PHE A 345 4.36 -16.68 -13.71
N GLN A 346 5.50 -16.21 -13.22
CA GLN A 346 5.98 -14.85 -13.44
C GLN A 346 6.15 -14.55 -14.95
N ASP A 347 6.84 -15.43 -15.67
CA ASP A 347 7.09 -15.26 -17.10
C ASP A 347 5.78 -15.30 -17.90
N ARG A 348 4.87 -16.22 -17.56
CA ARG A 348 3.53 -16.29 -18.17
C ARG A 348 2.68 -15.06 -17.90
N ILE A 349 2.66 -14.57 -16.66
CA ILE A 349 1.90 -13.36 -16.28
C ILE A 349 2.41 -12.17 -17.11
N ALA A 350 3.72 -11.94 -17.14
CA ALA A 350 4.28 -10.82 -17.88
C ALA A 350 3.99 -10.91 -19.39
N ALA A 351 4.11 -12.11 -19.96
CA ALA A 351 3.81 -12.37 -21.36
C ALA A 351 2.33 -12.14 -21.71
N GLN A 352 1.40 -12.61 -20.87
CA GLN A 352 -0.04 -12.44 -21.08
C GLN A 352 -0.50 -10.99 -20.86
N VAL A 353 0.06 -10.29 -19.86
CA VAL A 353 -0.16 -8.85 -19.69
C VAL A 353 0.33 -8.09 -20.93
N ALA A 354 1.52 -8.40 -21.44
CA ALA A 354 2.05 -7.77 -22.64
C ALA A 354 1.17 -8.02 -23.87
N GLY A 355 0.71 -9.25 -24.07
CA GLY A 355 -0.21 -9.62 -25.15
C GLY A 355 -1.59 -8.96 -25.04
N ALA A 356 -2.08 -8.72 -23.81
CA ALA A 356 -3.34 -8.03 -23.57
C ALA A 356 -3.27 -6.52 -23.85
N VAL A 357 -2.15 -5.86 -23.52
CA VAL A 357 -1.93 -4.43 -23.82
C VAL A 357 -1.66 -4.22 -25.31
N HIS A 358 -0.93 -5.13 -25.95
CA HIS A 358 -0.55 -4.96 -27.35
C HIS A 358 -0.42 -6.32 -28.07
N PRO A 359 -1.41 -6.72 -28.89
CA PRO A 359 -1.45 -8.02 -29.55
C PRO A 359 -0.27 -8.34 -30.50
N ALA A 360 0.55 -7.34 -30.86
CA ALA A 360 1.73 -7.51 -31.70
C ALA A 360 3.02 -7.86 -30.92
N ILE A 361 3.00 -7.90 -29.57
CA ILE A 361 4.17 -8.16 -28.72
C ILE A 361 4.46 -9.67 -28.58
N ARG A 362 4.45 -10.41 -29.69
CA ARG A 362 4.84 -11.83 -29.72
C ARG A 362 6.34 -12.04 -29.42
N SER A 363 7.15 -10.99 -29.50
CA SER A 363 8.60 -11.03 -29.25
C SER A 363 8.94 -11.10 -27.75
N ALA A 364 8.13 -10.52 -26.86
CA ALA A 364 8.36 -10.59 -25.41
C ALA A 364 8.08 -12.00 -24.87
N GLU A 365 7.10 -12.73 -25.45
CA GLU A 365 6.82 -14.13 -25.15
C GLU A 365 8.04 -15.03 -25.40
N ILE A 366 8.81 -14.76 -26.45
CA ILE A 366 10.02 -15.52 -26.83
C ILE A 366 11.19 -15.16 -25.90
N GLU A 367 11.35 -13.89 -25.54
CA GLU A 367 12.45 -13.42 -24.69
C GLU A 367 12.29 -13.88 -23.22
N LEU A 368 11.05 -13.88 -22.70
CA LEU A 368 10.72 -14.32 -21.34
C LEU A 368 10.81 -15.85 -21.19
N ALA A 369 10.41 -16.63 -22.20
CA ALA A 369 10.47 -18.09 -22.17
C ALA A 369 11.90 -18.68 -22.18
N MET A 370 12.92 -17.86 -22.47
CA MET A 370 14.32 -18.28 -22.55
C MET A 370 15.09 -18.14 -21.23
N ARG A 371 14.45 -17.65 -20.15
CA ARG A 371 15.12 -17.47 -18.86
C ARG A 371 15.36 -18.81 -18.16
N LYS A 372 16.56 -18.97 -17.60
CA LYS A 372 16.86 -20.09 -16.70
C LYS A 372 16.32 -19.74 -15.30
N PRO A 373 15.41 -20.54 -14.73
CA PRO A 373 15.04 -20.40 -13.33
C PRO A 373 16.29 -20.57 -12.45
N PRO A 374 16.38 -19.93 -11.28
CA PRO A 374 17.44 -20.25 -10.33
C PRO A 374 17.38 -21.74 -9.98
N SER A 375 18.56 -22.36 -9.88
CA SER A 375 18.68 -23.81 -9.72
C SER A 375 18.11 -24.31 -8.39
N SER A 376 17.97 -23.40 -7.41
CA SER A 376 17.46 -23.67 -6.06
C SER A 376 16.46 -22.63 -5.58
N LEU A 377 15.21 -23.07 -5.36
CA LEU A 377 14.14 -22.26 -4.75
C LEU A 377 14.49 -21.81 -3.32
N ARG A 378 15.28 -22.60 -2.60
CA ARG A 378 15.66 -22.29 -1.22
C ARG A 378 16.68 -21.13 -1.18
N ALA A 379 17.59 -21.09 -2.14
CA ALA A 379 18.50 -19.95 -2.32
C ALA A 379 17.72 -18.70 -2.78
N TYR A 380 16.75 -18.88 -3.69
CA TYR A 380 15.86 -17.80 -4.11
C TYR A 380 15.07 -17.18 -2.95
N ASP A 381 14.43 -18.01 -2.11
CA ASP A 381 13.66 -17.55 -0.95
C ASP A 381 14.49 -16.67 -0.02
N LEU A 382 15.76 -17.05 0.23
CA LEU A 382 16.69 -16.25 1.03
C LEU A 382 17.03 -14.90 0.39
N VAL A 383 17.25 -14.86 -0.92
CA VAL A 383 17.45 -13.59 -1.64
C VAL A 383 16.19 -12.70 -1.55
N MET A 384 14.99 -13.27 -1.64
CA MET A 384 13.75 -12.52 -1.47
C MET A 384 13.58 -11.99 -0.05
N ARG A 385 13.98 -12.76 0.97
CA ARG A 385 14.04 -12.27 2.37
C ARG A 385 15.05 -11.16 2.57
N ALA A 386 16.16 -11.17 1.81
CA ALA A 386 17.16 -10.11 1.87
C ALA A 386 16.67 -8.81 1.22
N TYR A 387 15.75 -8.89 0.25
CA TYR A 387 15.33 -7.79 -0.61
C TYR A 387 14.86 -6.51 0.13
N PRO A 388 13.99 -6.58 1.15
CA PRO A 388 13.58 -5.39 1.89
C PRO A 388 14.76 -4.69 2.59
N TYR A 389 15.79 -5.46 2.97
CA TYR A 389 16.98 -4.93 3.63
C TYR A 389 17.98 -4.32 2.65
N LEU A 390 18.03 -4.79 1.41
CA LEU A 390 18.84 -4.18 0.34
C LEU A 390 18.45 -2.72 0.08
N TRP A 391 17.15 -2.42 0.20
CA TRP A 391 16.57 -1.10 -0.01
C TRP A 391 16.32 -0.30 1.26
N GLY A 392 16.61 -0.88 2.43
CA GLY A 392 16.44 -0.18 3.71
C GLY A 392 17.38 1.03 3.87
N HIS A 393 18.43 1.12 3.03
CA HIS A 393 19.35 2.27 2.94
C HIS A 393 19.97 2.72 4.27
N ASN A 394 20.18 1.77 5.19
CA ASN A 394 20.80 2.00 6.50
C ASN A 394 21.70 0.84 6.93
N LYS A 395 22.61 1.12 7.87
CA LYS A 395 23.62 0.18 8.38
C LYS A 395 23.01 -1.11 8.93
N ASP A 396 21.90 -1.04 9.65
CA ASP A 396 21.29 -2.21 10.30
C ASP A 396 20.56 -3.12 9.32
N ALA A 397 20.01 -2.56 8.23
CA ALA A 397 19.44 -3.34 7.14
C ALA A 397 20.53 -4.16 6.44
N ILE A 398 21.67 -3.54 6.08
CA ILE A 398 22.77 -4.26 5.43
C ILE A 398 23.33 -5.39 6.31
N LYS A 399 23.44 -5.17 7.63
CA LYS A 399 23.83 -6.22 8.59
C LYS A 399 22.89 -7.44 8.57
N ARG A 400 21.61 -7.26 8.26
CA ARG A 400 20.63 -8.35 8.13
C ARG A 400 20.63 -9.00 6.75
N ALA A 401 20.91 -8.23 5.70
CA ALA A 401 20.95 -8.71 4.33
C ALA A 401 22.13 -9.67 4.09
N ILE A 402 23.32 -9.33 4.60
CA ILE A 402 24.56 -10.09 4.34
C ILE A 402 24.44 -11.59 4.71
N PRO A 403 24.00 -11.97 5.93
CA PRO A 403 23.86 -13.38 6.29
C PRO A 403 22.89 -14.15 5.39
N LEU A 404 21.76 -13.54 5.02
CA LEU A 404 20.77 -14.17 4.14
C LEU A 404 21.36 -14.47 2.75
N LEU A 405 22.16 -13.54 2.21
CA LEU A 405 22.83 -13.70 0.92
C LEU A 405 23.94 -14.74 1.00
N GLN A 406 24.70 -14.78 2.10
CA GLN A 406 25.72 -15.80 2.35
C GLN A 406 25.09 -17.20 2.47
N ASP A 407 23.98 -17.34 3.17
CA ASP A 407 23.22 -18.59 3.27
C ASP A 407 22.70 -19.02 1.89
N ALA A 408 22.22 -18.07 1.08
CA ALA A 408 21.77 -18.34 -0.30
C ALA A 408 22.92 -18.89 -1.17
N ILE A 409 24.10 -18.26 -1.09
CA ILE A 409 25.32 -18.68 -1.80
C ILE A 409 25.82 -20.04 -1.29
N GLY A 410 25.70 -20.32 0.01
CA GLY A 410 26.04 -21.63 0.59
C GLY A 410 25.15 -22.76 0.06
N ILE A 411 23.94 -22.46 -0.41
CA ILE A 411 23.01 -23.42 -1.02
C ILE A 411 23.26 -23.54 -2.52
N ASP A 412 23.41 -22.42 -3.22
CA ASP A 412 23.69 -22.36 -4.65
C ASP A 412 24.89 -21.43 -4.89
N PRO A 413 26.12 -21.99 -4.94
CA PRO A 413 27.33 -21.20 -5.15
C PRO A 413 27.37 -20.48 -6.51
N THR A 414 26.57 -20.92 -7.48
CA THR A 414 26.48 -20.33 -8.82
C THR A 414 25.39 -19.28 -8.93
N TYR A 415 24.72 -18.90 -7.83
CA TYR A 415 23.64 -17.93 -7.87
C TYR A 415 24.16 -16.49 -8.04
N GLY A 416 24.39 -16.09 -9.30
CA GLY A 416 25.01 -14.80 -9.64
C GLY A 416 24.33 -13.57 -9.02
N ARG A 417 23.00 -13.58 -8.92
CA ARG A 417 22.24 -12.50 -8.28
C ARG A 417 22.55 -12.36 -6.78
N ALA A 418 22.71 -13.48 -6.07
CA ALA A 418 23.05 -13.44 -4.65
C ALA A 418 24.45 -12.84 -4.43
N HIS A 419 25.43 -13.23 -5.26
CA HIS A 419 26.76 -12.63 -5.25
C HIS A 419 26.73 -11.13 -5.58
N ALA A 420 25.94 -10.72 -6.58
CA ALA A 420 25.80 -9.32 -6.97
C ALA A 420 25.23 -8.45 -5.82
N PHE A 421 24.22 -8.96 -5.11
CA PHE A 421 23.68 -8.26 -3.95
C PHE A 421 24.60 -8.28 -2.75
N LEU A 422 25.39 -9.34 -2.54
CA LEU A 422 26.40 -9.39 -1.50
C LEU A 422 27.49 -8.34 -1.75
N ALA A 423 27.97 -8.24 -2.99
CA ALA A 423 28.87 -7.19 -3.43
C ALA A 423 28.30 -5.80 -3.18
N TRP A 424 27.04 -5.58 -3.56
CA TRP A 424 26.34 -4.31 -3.32
C TRP A 424 26.27 -3.96 -1.83
N CYS A 425 25.96 -4.90 -0.95
CA CYS A 425 25.94 -4.71 0.49
C CYS A 425 27.29 -4.23 1.05
N HIS A 426 28.38 -4.94 0.75
CA HIS A 426 29.72 -4.56 1.20
C HIS A 426 30.15 -3.22 0.61
N ALA A 427 29.86 -2.97 -0.66
CA ALA A 427 30.22 -1.72 -1.32
C ALA A 427 29.43 -0.50 -0.77
N GLN A 428 28.18 -0.69 -0.33
CA GLN A 428 27.42 0.36 0.36
C GLN A 428 28.05 0.75 1.69
N ASN A 429 28.59 -0.21 2.45
CA ASN A 429 29.30 0.09 3.69
C ASN A 429 30.45 1.08 3.47
N LEU A 430 31.16 0.96 2.34
CA LEU A 430 32.21 1.90 1.92
C LEU A 430 31.60 3.24 1.47
N GLY A 431 30.61 3.22 0.59
CA GLY A 431 30.01 4.41 0.00
C GLY A 431 29.38 5.37 1.03
N TYR A 432 28.76 4.81 2.06
CA TYR A 432 28.10 5.55 3.14
C TYR A 432 28.94 5.62 4.43
N ILE A 433 30.16 5.07 4.44
CA ILE A 433 31.09 5.12 5.59
C ILE A 433 30.48 4.45 6.84
N TRP A 434 29.74 3.35 6.64
CA TRP A 434 29.13 2.59 7.74
C TRP A 434 30.09 1.62 8.42
N THR A 435 31.16 1.24 7.72
CA THR A 435 32.16 0.29 8.22
C THR A 435 33.30 0.96 8.99
N GLU A 436 33.85 0.20 9.93
CA GLU A 436 35.09 0.50 10.66
C GLU A 436 36.29 -0.27 10.08
N GLU A 437 36.05 -1.24 9.19
CA GLU A 437 37.06 -2.07 8.52
C GLU A 437 36.97 -1.89 6.98
N PRO A 438 37.24 -0.69 6.42
CA PRO A 438 37.02 -0.39 5.01
C PRO A 438 37.86 -1.25 4.06
N GLU A 439 39.06 -1.67 4.44
CA GLU A 439 39.89 -2.56 3.62
C GLU A 439 39.24 -3.95 3.45
N LYS A 440 38.64 -4.46 4.52
CA LYS A 440 37.96 -5.77 4.54
C LYS A 440 36.66 -5.74 3.76
N ASP A 441 35.83 -4.71 3.94
CA ASP A 441 34.61 -4.56 3.13
C ASP A 441 34.96 -4.38 1.64
N LEU A 442 36.07 -3.71 1.31
CA LEU A 442 36.56 -3.62 -0.07
C LEU A 442 36.98 -4.99 -0.62
N GLU A 443 37.73 -5.78 0.14
CA GLU A 443 38.11 -7.14 -0.25
C GLU A 443 36.87 -8.03 -0.46
N CYS A 444 35.93 -8.02 0.48
CA CYS A 444 34.67 -8.78 0.36
C CYS A 444 33.84 -8.32 -0.83
N ALA A 445 33.74 -7.02 -1.08
CA ALA A 445 33.01 -6.48 -2.23
C ALA A 445 33.64 -6.94 -3.56
N LEU A 446 34.95 -6.81 -3.71
CA LEU A 446 35.68 -7.21 -4.92
C LEU A 446 35.58 -8.73 -5.18
N SER A 447 35.72 -9.55 -4.13
CA SER A 447 35.57 -11.00 -4.25
C SER A 447 34.15 -11.39 -4.68
N ALA A 448 33.12 -10.76 -4.09
CA ALA A 448 31.73 -10.99 -4.49
C ALA A 448 31.44 -10.49 -5.92
N ILE A 449 32.05 -9.38 -6.36
CA ILE A 449 31.96 -8.88 -7.75
C ILE A 449 32.54 -9.92 -8.72
N GLU A 450 33.70 -10.49 -8.42
CA GLU A 450 34.34 -11.52 -9.24
C GLU A 450 33.46 -12.78 -9.35
N ALA A 451 32.95 -13.27 -8.22
CA ALA A 451 32.05 -14.41 -8.19
C ALA A 451 30.73 -14.14 -8.95
N ALA A 452 30.20 -12.91 -8.82
CA ALA A 452 29.04 -12.48 -9.58
C ALA A 452 29.35 -12.45 -11.08
N ALA A 453 30.47 -11.86 -11.50
CA ALA A 453 30.88 -11.79 -12.91
C ALA A 453 31.00 -13.18 -13.56
N ALA A 454 31.44 -14.19 -12.80
CA ALA A 454 31.55 -15.58 -13.28
C ALA A 454 30.19 -16.28 -13.47
N SER A 455 29.14 -15.81 -12.80
CA SER A 455 27.84 -16.52 -12.72
C SER A 455 26.63 -15.65 -13.08
N ILE A 456 26.81 -14.37 -13.42
CA ILE A 456 25.74 -13.47 -13.84
C ILE A 456 25.35 -13.79 -15.28
N ASP A 457 24.11 -14.23 -15.43
CA ASP A 457 23.41 -14.32 -16.72
C ASP A 457 22.91 -12.93 -17.20
N ASP A 458 22.03 -12.88 -18.20
CA ASP A 458 21.33 -11.65 -18.62
C ASP A 458 20.26 -11.22 -17.61
N ASP A 459 20.68 -10.97 -16.35
CA ASP A 459 19.84 -10.44 -15.29
C ASP A 459 20.14 -8.96 -15.00
N PRO A 460 19.28 -8.02 -15.47
CA PRO A 460 19.50 -6.58 -15.31
C PRO A 460 19.71 -6.13 -13.86
N THR A 461 19.01 -6.76 -12.92
CA THR A 461 19.09 -6.41 -11.50
C THR A 461 20.45 -6.80 -10.92
N ALA A 462 20.93 -8.02 -11.21
CA ALA A 462 22.28 -8.44 -10.81
C ALA A 462 23.37 -7.61 -11.50
N LEU A 463 23.24 -7.35 -12.80
CA LEU A 463 24.17 -6.48 -13.54
C LEU A 463 24.23 -5.07 -12.91
N THR A 464 23.08 -4.50 -12.55
CA THR A 464 23.00 -3.20 -11.89
C THR A 464 23.64 -3.19 -10.51
N ALA A 465 23.39 -4.23 -9.70
CA ALA A 465 24.00 -4.38 -8.39
C ALA A 465 25.53 -4.45 -8.48
N THR A 466 26.05 -5.26 -9.42
CA THR A 466 27.49 -5.39 -9.69
C THR A 466 28.10 -4.09 -10.18
N GLY A 467 27.47 -3.39 -11.13
CA GLY A 467 27.94 -2.08 -11.59
C GLY A 467 27.91 -1.02 -10.48
N GLY A 468 26.86 -1.04 -9.65
CA GLY A 468 26.76 -0.19 -8.47
C GLY A 468 27.88 -0.46 -7.45
N ALA A 469 28.20 -1.73 -7.21
CA ALA A 469 29.26 -2.15 -6.30
C ALA A 469 30.65 -1.74 -6.83
N LEU A 470 30.94 -2.02 -8.10
CA LEU A 470 32.18 -1.60 -8.77
C LEU A 470 32.42 -0.09 -8.66
N SER A 471 31.37 0.70 -8.90
CA SER A 471 31.45 2.16 -8.77
C SER A 471 31.87 2.57 -7.35
N HIS A 472 31.30 1.96 -6.32
CA HIS A 472 31.67 2.20 -4.92
C HIS A 472 33.10 1.73 -4.58
N CYS A 473 33.59 0.68 -5.24
CA CYS A 473 34.98 0.20 -5.18
C CYS A 473 35.96 1.08 -5.99
N GLY A 474 35.46 2.09 -6.71
CA GLY A 474 36.26 3.08 -7.43
C GLY A 474 36.45 2.80 -8.93
N ASP A 475 35.95 1.67 -9.45
CA ASP A 475 36.04 1.31 -10.86
C ASP A 475 34.81 1.82 -11.63
N GLN A 476 34.92 3.02 -12.20
CA GLN A 476 33.81 3.67 -12.91
C GLN A 476 33.65 3.14 -14.36
N GLU A 477 34.74 2.71 -14.98
CA GLU A 477 34.77 2.11 -16.31
C GLU A 477 34.07 0.75 -16.30
N GLY A 478 34.47 -0.15 -15.39
CA GLY A 478 33.83 -1.44 -15.20
C GLY A 478 32.36 -1.28 -14.81
N ALA A 479 32.06 -0.35 -13.89
CA ALA A 479 30.68 -0.04 -13.52
C ALA A 479 29.83 0.40 -14.72
N SER A 480 30.36 1.24 -15.61
CA SER A 480 29.65 1.70 -16.81
C SER A 480 29.28 0.54 -17.73
N ALA A 481 30.19 -0.41 -17.95
CA ALA A 481 29.94 -1.57 -18.82
C ALA A 481 28.79 -2.45 -18.32
N TYR A 482 28.74 -2.72 -17.01
CA TYR A 482 27.64 -3.47 -16.40
C TYR A 482 26.30 -2.74 -16.49
N LEU A 483 26.29 -1.43 -16.25
CA LEU A 483 25.07 -0.61 -16.30
C LEU A 483 24.56 -0.44 -17.72
N GLU A 484 25.44 -0.31 -18.70
CA GLU A 484 25.08 -0.27 -20.13
C GLU A 484 24.44 -1.60 -20.57
N ARG A 485 25.01 -2.75 -20.17
CA ARG A 485 24.41 -4.06 -20.44
C ARG A 485 23.06 -4.22 -19.74
N ALA A 486 22.95 -3.78 -18.48
CA ALA A 486 21.69 -3.83 -17.74
C ALA A 486 20.60 -3.00 -18.44
N LEU A 487 20.91 -1.79 -18.89
CA LEU A 487 19.98 -0.89 -19.58
C LEU A 487 19.67 -1.32 -21.02
N ALA A 488 20.57 -2.05 -21.69
CA ALA A 488 20.30 -2.66 -22.98
C ALA A 488 19.25 -3.78 -22.89
N LEU A 489 19.26 -4.52 -21.77
CA LEU A 489 18.28 -5.57 -21.45
C LEU A 489 16.98 -5.00 -20.86
N ASP A 490 17.08 -4.00 -19.99
CA ASP A 490 15.95 -3.38 -19.29
C ASP A 490 16.06 -1.84 -19.32
N PRO A 491 15.52 -1.21 -20.38
CA PRO A 491 15.57 0.25 -20.54
C PRO A 491 14.75 1.03 -19.52
N ASN A 492 13.82 0.36 -18.81
CA ASN A 492 12.95 0.96 -17.80
C ASN A 492 13.50 0.78 -16.37
N ASN A 493 14.70 0.21 -16.21
CA ASN A 493 15.32 0.02 -14.90
C ASN A 493 15.76 1.36 -14.26
N ALA A 494 14.88 1.94 -13.43
CA ALA A 494 15.13 3.22 -12.76
C ALA A 494 16.40 3.19 -11.88
N TRP A 495 16.66 2.06 -11.21
CA TRP A 495 17.84 1.92 -10.36
C TRP A 495 19.13 1.91 -11.19
N ALA A 496 19.15 1.23 -12.33
CA ALA A 496 20.27 1.25 -13.26
C ALA A 496 20.56 2.65 -13.78
N TRP A 497 19.52 3.40 -14.19
CA TRP A 497 19.67 4.80 -14.58
C TRP A 497 20.24 5.67 -13.45
N ALA A 498 19.74 5.52 -12.23
CA ALA A 498 20.24 6.26 -11.07
C ALA A 498 21.72 5.92 -10.78
N ARG A 499 22.09 4.64 -10.78
CA ARG A 499 23.50 4.22 -10.62
C ARG A 499 24.38 4.74 -11.74
N TYR A 500 23.87 4.77 -12.97
CA TYR A 500 24.61 5.28 -14.11
C TYR A 500 24.80 6.80 -14.06
N GLY A 501 23.86 7.53 -13.46
CA GLY A 501 24.01 8.95 -13.11
C GLY A 501 25.12 9.19 -12.08
N TRP A 502 25.19 8.36 -11.03
CA TRP A 502 26.27 8.42 -10.04
C TRP A 502 27.63 8.13 -10.68
N VAL A 503 27.72 7.11 -11.52
CA VAL A 503 28.95 6.79 -12.27
C VAL A 503 29.37 7.96 -13.17
N ALA A 504 28.44 8.59 -13.90
CA ALA A 504 28.77 9.78 -14.69
C ALA A 504 29.30 10.93 -13.82
N SER A 505 28.73 11.14 -12.63
CA SER A 505 29.23 12.15 -11.69
C SER A 505 30.67 11.85 -11.26
N TYR A 506 30.97 10.58 -10.93
CA TYR A 506 32.31 10.13 -10.56
C TYR A 506 33.28 10.04 -11.73
N LYS A 507 32.82 10.21 -12.97
CA LYS A 507 33.66 10.38 -14.17
C LYS A 507 33.83 11.84 -14.56
N GLY A 508 33.32 12.79 -13.77
CA GLY A 508 33.34 14.22 -14.10
C GLY A 508 32.49 14.58 -15.31
N GLN A 509 31.37 13.87 -15.55
CA GLN A 509 30.46 14.08 -16.68
C GLN A 509 29.11 14.63 -16.18
N PRO A 510 29.04 15.88 -15.70
CA PRO A 510 27.85 16.43 -15.03
C PRO A 510 26.60 16.43 -15.92
N ASP A 511 26.72 16.77 -17.21
CA ASP A 511 25.56 16.80 -18.12
C ASP A 511 24.95 15.41 -18.31
N ARG A 512 25.78 14.39 -18.51
CA ARG A 512 25.33 12.99 -18.62
C ARG A 512 24.76 12.49 -17.30
N ALA A 513 25.33 12.90 -16.17
CA ALA A 513 24.79 12.55 -14.86
C ALA A 513 23.38 13.10 -14.68
N ARG A 514 23.17 14.38 -15.01
CA ARG A 514 21.87 15.05 -14.96
C ARG A 514 20.83 14.32 -15.80
N GLU A 515 21.12 14.06 -17.08
CA GLU A 515 20.22 13.35 -18.00
C GLU A 515 19.77 12.00 -17.41
N ARG A 516 20.72 11.23 -16.87
CA ARG A 516 20.46 9.90 -16.29
C ARG A 516 19.63 9.97 -15.01
N PHE A 517 19.89 10.94 -14.12
CA PHE A 517 19.08 11.14 -12.93
C PHE A 517 17.66 11.59 -13.26
N GLU A 518 17.49 12.51 -14.23
CA GLU A 518 16.18 12.94 -14.70
C GLU A 518 15.39 11.78 -15.31
N ARG A 519 16.07 10.89 -16.07
CA ARG A 519 15.46 9.66 -16.59
C ARG A 519 15.03 8.71 -15.47
N ALA A 520 15.89 8.48 -14.48
CA ALA A 520 15.58 7.63 -13.32
C ALA A 520 14.37 8.17 -12.53
N MET A 521 14.32 9.48 -12.28
CA MET A 521 13.20 10.13 -11.58
C MET A 521 11.90 10.11 -12.41
N THR A 522 12.01 10.06 -13.74
CA THR A 522 10.83 9.89 -14.61
C THR A 522 10.27 8.47 -14.51
N LEU A 523 11.13 7.46 -14.39
CA LEU A 523 10.75 6.05 -14.23
C LEU A 523 10.28 5.71 -12.81
N SER A 524 10.72 6.47 -11.80
CA SER A 524 10.31 6.29 -10.40
C SER A 524 9.90 7.62 -9.75
N PRO A 525 8.75 8.20 -10.15
CA PRO A 525 8.34 9.55 -9.73
C PRO A 525 7.93 9.66 -8.25
N ALA A 526 7.47 8.57 -7.64
CA ALA A 526 7.03 8.51 -6.25
C ALA A 526 7.98 7.69 -5.35
N ASP A 527 9.24 7.52 -5.77
CA ASP A 527 10.22 6.71 -5.04
C ASP A 527 10.45 7.23 -3.60
N PRO A 528 10.28 6.41 -2.55
CA PRO A 528 10.68 6.76 -1.19
C PRO A 528 12.17 7.12 -1.06
N LEU A 529 13.01 6.53 -1.92
CA LEU A 529 14.44 6.79 -2.02
C LEU A 529 14.78 7.87 -3.06
N ALA A 530 13.79 8.64 -3.54
CA ALA A 530 14.00 9.72 -4.52
C ALA A 530 15.01 10.78 -4.04
N PHE A 531 15.19 10.91 -2.71
CA PHE A 531 16.24 11.77 -2.16
C PHE A 531 17.63 11.42 -2.70
N ASN A 532 17.90 10.13 -2.98
CA ASN A 532 19.19 9.68 -3.52
C ASN A 532 19.40 10.23 -4.94
N MET A 533 18.39 10.10 -5.81
CA MET A 533 18.45 10.65 -7.17
C MET A 533 18.53 12.18 -7.16
N ARG A 534 17.78 12.85 -6.28
CA ARG A 534 17.86 14.31 -6.10
C ARG A 534 19.24 14.77 -5.65
N MET A 535 19.85 14.08 -4.70
CA MET A 535 21.22 14.38 -4.28
C MET A 535 22.26 14.09 -5.37
N GLY A 536 22.03 13.07 -6.19
CA GLY A 536 22.83 12.82 -7.40
C GLY A 536 22.74 13.97 -8.40
N LEU A 537 21.53 14.46 -8.67
CA LEU A 537 21.31 15.65 -9.49
C LEU A 537 22.01 16.88 -8.87
N ALA A 538 21.90 17.10 -7.56
CA ALA A 538 22.62 18.17 -6.86
C ALA A 538 24.14 18.05 -7.02
N LEU A 539 24.71 16.84 -6.93
CA LEU A 539 26.13 16.62 -7.17
C LEU A 539 26.51 16.97 -8.61
N SER A 540 25.69 16.61 -9.61
CA SER A 540 25.96 16.98 -11.01
C SER A 540 25.99 18.51 -11.22
N LEU A 541 25.11 19.25 -10.54
CA LEU A 541 25.10 20.72 -10.56
C LEU A 541 26.34 21.28 -9.86
N ALA A 542 26.72 20.73 -8.70
CA ALA A 542 27.91 21.15 -7.97
C ALA A 542 29.18 20.93 -8.81
N LEU A 543 29.30 19.80 -9.49
CA LEU A 543 30.41 19.49 -10.40
C LEU A 543 30.45 20.42 -11.63
N ALA A 544 29.29 20.91 -12.08
CA ALA A 544 29.19 21.92 -13.13
C ALA A 544 29.46 23.37 -12.63
N GLY A 545 29.75 23.56 -11.34
CA GLY A 545 29.99 24.87 -10.71
C GLY A 545 28.73 25.56 -10.18
N ASN A 546 27.55 24.97 -10.35
CA ASN A 546 26.26 25.53 -9.89
C ASN A 546 25.99 25.19 -8.42
N LEU A 547 26.89 25.61 -7.53
CA LEU A 547 26.87 25.26 -6.10
C LEU A 547 25.62 25.74 -5.37
N SER A 548 25.12 26.95 -5.65
CA SER A 548 23.93 27.49 -4.96
C SER A 548 22.66 26.69 -5.22
N GLU A 549 22.47 26.20 -6.45
CA GLU A 549 21.35 25.30 -6.79
C GLU A 549 21.53 23.93 -6.14
N ALA A 550 22.75 23.39 -6.13
CA ALA A 550 23.07 22.14 -5.46
C ALA A 550 22.76 22.20 -3.95
N VAL A 551 23.12 23.30 -3.28
CA VAL A 551 22.81 23.55 -1.86
C VAL A 551 21.30 23.65 -1.64
N THR A 552 20.56 24.29 -2.55
CA THR A 552 19.11 24.39 -2.46
C THR A 552 18.46 23.01 -2.47
N ILE A 553 18.85 22.15 -3.42
CA ILE A 553 18.34 20.77 -3.49
C ILE A 553 18.74 19.98 -2.25
N ALA A 554 20.00 20.11 -1.79
CA ALA A 554 20.46 19.42 -0.60
C ALA A 554 19.66 19.84 0.65
N ARG A 555 19.34 21.13 0.78
CA ARG A 555 18.51 21.68 1.86
C ARG A 555 17.10 21.11 1.83
N GLU A 556 16.48 21.03 0.65
CA GLU A 556 15.17 20.39 0.49
C GLU A 556 15.19 18.92 0.92
N VAL A 557 16.24 18.19 0.55
CA VAL A 557 16.42 16.78 0.91
C VAL A 557 16.55 16.62 2.42
N VAL A 558 17.45 17.34 3.09
CA VAL A 558 17.65 17.18 4.55
C VAL A 558 16.45 17.65 5.36
N ASN A 559 15.65 18.61 4.85
CA ASN A 559 14.44 19.05 5.51
C ASN A 559 13.31 18.00 5.43
N LYS A 560 13.20 17.30 4.29
CA LYS A 560 12.19 16.25 4.09
C LYS A 560 12.60 14.91 4.72
N HIS A 561 13.92 14.65 4.79
CA HIS A 561 14.50 13.41 5.26
C HIS A 561 15.59 13.66 6.31
N PRO A 562 15.24 14.23 7.47
CA PRO A 562 16.22 14.57 8.51
C PRO A 562 16.94 13.34 9.08
N GLU A 563 16.36 12.15 8.94
CA GLU A 563 16.93 10.85 9.33
C GLU A 563 18.09 10.41 8.43
N VAL A 564 18.19 10.95 7.20
CA VAL A 564 19.24 10.59 6.26
C VAL A 564 20.44 11.51 6.46
N THR A 565 21.53 10.97 6.99
CA THR A 565 22.67 11.74 7.51
C THR A 565 23.70 12.14 6.43
N TRP A 566 23.92 11.29 5.44
CA TRP A 566 24.97 11.50 4.45
C TRP A 566 24.80 12.76 3.56
N PRO A 567 23.60 13.31 3.25
CA PRO A 567 23.48 14.55 2.49
C PRO A 567 24.07 15.76 3.21
N TYR A 568 24.12 15.76 4.55
CA TYR A 568 24.73 16.84 5.32
C TYR A 568 26.23 17.01 4.99
N ARG A 569 26.95 15.94 4.64
CA ARG A 569 28.37 16.04 4.23
C ARG A 569 28.53 16.85 2.94
N MET A 570 27.63 16.66 1.99
CA MET A 570 27.63 17.39 0.72
C MET A 570 27.19 18.84 0.93
N MET A 571 26.09 19.03 1.66
CA MET A 571 25.59 20.38 1.94
C MET A 571 26.59 21.23 2.71
N THR A 572 27.33 20.63 3.65
CA THR A 572 28.41 21.30 4.40
C THR A 572 29.47 21.86 3.46
N ALA A 573 30.05 21.00 2.61
CA ALA A 573 31.13 21.39 1.70
C ALA A 573 30.64 22.40 0.65
N TRP A 574 29.51 22.12 -0.01
CA TRP A 574 29.00 22.98 -1.08
C TRP A 574 28.58 24.36 -0.58
N SER A 575 28.01 24.45 0.62
CA SER A 575 27.65 25.74 1.22
C SER A 575 28.90 26.57 1.50
N ALA A 576 29.95 25.97 2.09
CA ALA A 576 31.23 26.64 2.33
C ALA A 576 31.87 27.11 1.01
N MET A 577 31.94 26.24 0.00
CA MET A 577 32.47 26.58 -1.33
C MET A 577 31.69 27.72 -2.02
N SER A 578 30.38 27.83 -1.74
CA SER A 578 29.53 28.91 -2.28
C SER A 578 29.55 30.20 -1.45
N GLY A 579 30.21 30.21 -0.28
CA GLY A 579 30.27 31.34 0.65
C GLY A 579 29.10 31.44 1.64
N ASP A 580 28.17 30.46 1.68
CA ASP A 580 27.08 30.38 2.67
C ASP A 580 27.59 29.72 3.96
N GLU A 581 28.37 30.48 4.74
CA GLU A 581 29.01 29.99 5.96
C GLU A 581 28.00 29.53 7.03
N ASP A 582 26.85 30.19 7.13
CA ASP A 582 25.85 29.86 8.15
C ASP A 582 25.22 28.51 7.88
N THR A 583 24.87 28.22 6.63
CA THR A 583 24.38 26.89 6.24
C THR A 583 25.47 25.85 6.39
N ALA A 584 26.72 26.17 6.02
CA ALA A 584 27.84 25.25 6.17
C ALA A 584 28.04 24.83 7.64
N ARG A 585 28.09 25.81 8.56
CA ARG A 585 28.24 25.56 10.00
C ARG A 585 27.04 24.81 10.59
N TRP A 586 25.82 25.13 10.15
CA TRP A 586 24.62 24.40 10.58
C TRP A 586 24.66 22.94 10.14
N ALA A 587 25.00 22.69 8.88
CA ALA A 587 25.10 21.35 8.30
C ALA A 587 26.18 20.52 8.98
N ALA A 588 27.36 21.12 9.22
CA ALA A 588 28.47 20.49 9.93
C ALA A 588 28.06 20.03 11.34
N LYS A 589 27.35 20.89 12.09
CA LYS A 589 26.82 20.54 13.41
C LYS A 589 25.82 19.38 13.36
N LYS A 590 24.93 19.37 12.35
CA LYS A 590 23.98 18.28 12.16
C LYS A 590 24.67 16.97 11.80
N LEU A 591 25.68 17.01 10.93
CA LEU A 591 26.50 15.87 10.57
C LEU A 591 27.21 15.29 11.81
N LEU A 592 27.92 16.11 12.58
CA LEU A 592 28.65 15.65 13.78
C LEU A 592 27.71 15.16 14.90
N ALA A 593 26.50 15.71 15.01
CA ALA A 593 25.51 15.22 15.95
C ALA A 593 25.02 13.81 15.58
N ALA A 594 24.88 13.52 14.27
CA ALA A 594 24.45 12.21 13.79
C ALA A 594 25.61 11.20 13.68
N GLU A 595 26.81 11.68 13.35
CA GLU A 595 28.02 10.89 13.13
C GLU A 595 29.20 11.53 13.90
N PRO A 596 29.30 11.32 15.23
CA PRO A 596 30.34 11.94 16.06
C PRO A 596 31.78 11.56 15.66
N GLY A 597 31.95 10.42 14.96
CA GLY A 597 33.24 9.95 14.43
C GLY A 597 33.50 10.32 12.97
N PHE A 598 32.78 11.30 12.41
CA PHE A 598 33.03 11.79 11.05
C PHE A 598 34.29 12.65 11.01
N THR A 599 35.20 12.35 10.07
CA THR A 599 36.45 13.09 9.88
C THR A 599 36.74 13.23 8.39
N ILE A 600 37.44 14.29 8.00
CA ILE A 600 37.79 14.54 6.58
C ILE A 600 38.64 13.39 6.05
N GLN A 601 39.62 12.92 6.85
CA GLN A 601 40.45 11.76 6.48
C GLN A 601 39.59 10.52 6.19
N ARG A 602 38.63 10.20 7.07
CA ARG A 602 37.73 9.05 6.88
C ARG A 602 36.80 9.23 5.67
N TYR A 603 36.35 10.46 5.40
CA TYR A 603 35.54 10.74 4.22
C TYR A 603 36.31 10.48 2.91
N LEU A 604 37.59 10.85 2.87
CA LEU A 604 38.46 10.72 1.70
C LEU A 604 38.91 9.27 1.42
N THR A 605 38.73 8.33 2.35
CA THR A 605 39.05 6.91 2.09
C THR A 605 38.10 6.25 1.10
N ARG A 606 36.96 6.89 0.79
CA ARG A 606 35.96 6.36 -0.15
C ARG A 606 36.60 6.14 -1.53
N PRO A 607 36.58 4.90 -2.06
CA PRO A 607 37.28 4.59 -3.32
C PRO A 607 36.77 5.36 -4.54
N VAL A 608 35.52 5.87 -4.51
CA VAL A 608 34.93 6.70 -5.57
C VAL A 608 35.79 7.93 -5.92
N PHE A 609 36.57 8.46 -4.97
CA PHE A 609 37.40 9.64 -5.19
C PHE A 609 38.63 9.39 -6.08
N ARG A 610 39.02 8.12 -6.29
CA ARG A 610 40.14 7.77 -7.18
C ARG A 610 39.94 8.27 -8.61
N ALA A 611 38.68 8.32 -9.07
CA ALA A 611 38.32 8.78 -10.41
C ALA A 611 38.19 10.32 -10.54
N ILE A 612 38.05 11.02 -9.40
CA ILE A 612 37.83 12.48 -9.33
C ILE A 612 38.67 13.12 -8.20
N PRO A 613 40.00 12.99 -8.22
CA PRO A 613 40.86 13.45 -7.11
C PRO A 613 40.75 14.96 -6.86
N GLN A 614 40.63 15.76 -7.92
CA GLN A 614 40.48 17.22 -7.82
C GLN A 614 39.18 17.61 -7.10
N TRP A 615 38.09 16.87 -7.33
CA TRP A 615 36.84 17.09 -6.60
C TRP A 615 36.95 16.66 -5.14
N ALA A 616 37.72 15.61 -4.86
CA ALA A 616 37.99 15.18 -3.49
C ALA A 616 38.70 16.27 -2.68
N ASP A 617 39.70 16.92 -3.28
CA ASP A 617 40.43 18.05 -2.66
C ASP A 617 39.50 19.24 -2.39
N GLN A 618 38.65 19.60 -3.37
CA GLN A 618 37.67 20.68 -3.22
C GLN A 618 36.66 20.38 -2.11
N MET A 619 36.14 19.15 -2.04
CA MET A 619 35.25 18.73 -0.98
C MET A 619 35.94 18.79 0.38
N ALA A 620 37.19 18.32 0.49
CA ALA A 620 37.96 18.38 1.73
C ALA A 620 38.15 19.81 2.23
N GLU A 621 38.49 20.73 1.32
CA GLU A 621 38.65 22.14 1.66
C GLU A 621 37.34 22.78 2.11
N GLY A 622 36.22 22.52 1.43
CA GLY A 622 34.91 22.99 1.86
C GLY A 622 34.49 22.45 3.25
N LEU A 623 34.77 21.18 3.53
CA LEU A 623 34.52 20.59 4.85
C LEU A 623 35.41 21.24 5.94
N ARG A 624 36.67 21.53 5.62
CA ARG A 624 37.62 22.20 6.52
C ARG A 624 37.20 23.63 6.85
N GLN A 625 36.76 24.39 5.84
CA GLN A 625 36.24 25.75 6.02
C GLN A 625 34.98 25.78 6.92
N ALA A 626 34.15 24.74 6.85
CA ALA A 626 32.98 24.59 7.71
C ALA A 626 33.31 24.12 9.15
N GLY A 627 34.57 23.82 9.44
CA GLY A 627 35.06 23.44 10.78
C GLY A 627 34.91 21.97 11.14
N LEU A 628 34.85 21.06 10.15
CA LEU A 628 34.88 19.62 10.43
C LEU A 628 36.30 19.13 10.80
N PRO A 629 36.42 18.10 11.65
CA PRO A 629 37.71 17.60 12.12
C PRO A 629 38.48 16.87 11.00
N GLU A 630 39.80 17.05 11.00
CA GLU A 630 40.69 16.42 10.01
C GLU A 630 40.88 14.92 10.30
N HIS A 631 41.04 14.55 11.59
CA HIS A 631 41.45 13.23 12.07
C HIS A 631 40.44 12.55 12.97
#